data_AF-A0A942WD66-F1
#
_entry.id   AF-A0A942WD66-F1
#
_cell.length_a   1.000
_cell.length_b   1.000
_cell.length_c   1.000
_cell.angle_alpha   90.00
_cell.angle_beta   90.00
_cell.angle_gamma   90.00
#
_symmetry.space_group_name_H-M   'P 1'
#
loop_
_entity.id
_entity.type
_entity.pdbx_description
1 polymer ?
#
loop_
_entity_poly.entity_id
_entity_poly.type
_entity_poly.pdbx_seq_one_letter_code
_entity_poly.pdbx_strand_id
1 'polypeptide(L)' 'MTLKEFRKKKGFNQKQMACEIGVSASYYCKVEGGFQNPSYEFMAKLKKRFPDVIIDEVFF' A
#
# COMPACT_ATOMS: atom_id res chain seq x y z
N MET A 1 5.43 -7.66 -8.11
CA MET A 1 4.57 -8.17 -7.01
C MET A 1 3.53 -7.11 -6.75
N THR A 2 2.24 -7.36 -6.88
CA THR A 2 1.23 -6.29 -6.72
C THR A 2 1.11 -5.81 -5.26
N LEU A 3 0.59 -4.60 -5.05
CA LEU A 3 0.27 -4.08 -3.70
C LEU A 3 -0.62 -5.05 -2.90
N LYS A 4 -1.56 -5.71 -3.59
CA LYS A 4 -2.45 -6.72 -3.00
C LYS A 4 -1.70 -7.96 -2.54
N GLU A 5 -0.74 -8.44 -3.33
CA GLU A 5 0.12 -9.57 -2.95
C GLU A 5 1.01 -9.22 -1.77
N PHE A 6 1.62 -8.03 -1.78
CA PHE A 6 2.43 -7.54 -0.68
C PHE A 6 1.62 -7.49 0.63
N ARG A 7 0.43 -6.90 0.59
CA ARG A 7 -0.49 -6.86 1.74
C ARG A 7 -0.84 -8.25 2.24
N LYS A 8 -1.18 -9.17 1.34
CA LYS A 8 -1.51 -10.56 1.69
C LYS A 8 -0.32 -11.30 2.32
N LYS A 9 0.90 -11.09 1.82
CA LYS A 9 2.13 -11.65 2.41
C LYS A 9 2.36 -11.16 3.85
N LYS A 10 1.95 -9.93 4.17
CA LYS A 10 1.98 -9.38 5.54
C LYS A 10 0.80 -9.85 6.41
N GLY A 11 -0.15 -10.61 5.87
CA GLY A 11 -1.31 -11.11 6.61
C GLY A 11 -2.39 -10.07 6.92
N PHE A 12 -2.36 -8.91 6.27
CA PHE A 12 -3.28 -7.81 6.55
C PHE A 12 -4.50 -7.79 5.63
N ASN A 13 -5.64 -7.38 6.17
CA ASN A 13 -6.76 -6.88 5.35
C ASN A 13 -6.51 -5.42 4.92
N GLN A 14 -7.32 -4.90 3.99
CA GLN A 14 -7.13 -3.56 3.43
C GLN A 14 -7.20 -2.45 4.49
N LYS A 15 -8.11 -2.60 5.48
CA LYS A 15 -8.28 -1.62 6.57
C LYS A 15 -7.08 -1.63 7.52
N GLN A 16 -6.57 -2.81 7.87
CA GLN A 16 -5.36 -2.97 8.68
C GLN A 16 -4.16 -2.34 7.97
N MET A 17 -3.95 -2.65 6.70
CA MET A 17 -2.84 -2.09 5.93
C MET A 17 -2.92 -0.56 5.84
N ALA A 18 -4.11 -0.01 5.62
CA ALA A 18 -4.33 1.43 5.62
C ALA A 18 -3.98 2.07 6.97
N CYS A 19 -4.35 1.42 8.07
CA CYS A 19 -4.00 1.85 9.42
C CYS A 19 -2.47 1.83 9.65
N GLU A 20 -1.81 0.75 9.25
CA GLU A 20 -0.36 0.56 9.38
C GLU A 20 0.47 1.65 8.68
N ILE A 21 0.01 2.10 7.51
CA ILE A 21 0.69 3.15 6.75
C ILE A 21 0.12 4.55 7.04
N GLY A 22 -0.90 4.69 7.89
CA GLY A 22 -1.48 5.98 8.24
C GLY A 22 -2.23 6.67 7.09
N VAL A 23 -3.08 5.93 6.40
CA VAL A 23 -4.01 6.44 5.37
C VAL A 23 -5.44 5.95 5.61
N SER A 24 -6.42 6.56 4.95
CA SER A 24 -7.80 6.09 5.06
C SER A 24 -7.99 4.76 4.31
N ALA A 25 -8.84 3.88 4.85
CA ALA A 25 -9.15 2.60 4.21
C ALA A 25 -9.72 2.77 2.81
N SER A 26 -10.59 3.78 2.60
CA SER A 26 -11.15 4.10 1.27
C SER A 26 -10.06 4.47 0.27
N TYR A 27 -9.08 5.29 0.68
CA TYR A 27 -7.97 5.66 -0.18
C TYR A 27 -7.09 4.45 -0.52
N TYR A 28 -6.73 3.64 0.49
CA TYR A 28 -5.97 2.40 0.26
C TYR A 28 -6.68 1.46 -0.72
N CYS A 29 -7.99 1.25 -0.56
CA CYS A 29 -8.78 0.39 -1.46
C CYS A 29 -8.77 0.91 -2.91
N LYS A 30 -8.87 2.23 -3.12
CA LYS A 30 -8.82 2.83 -4.46
C LYS A 30 -7.45 2.64 -5.10
N VAL A 31 -6.37 2.81 -4.32
CA VAL A 31 -5.00 2.61 -4.80
C VAL A 31 -4.75 1.14 -5.13
N GLU A 32 -5.07 0.21 -4.23
CA GLU A 32 -4.89 -1.23 -4.48
C GLU A 32 -5.78 -1.74 -5.62
N GLY A 33 -6.98 -1.17 -5.77
CA GLY A 33 -7.91 -1.52 -6.84
C GLY A 33 -7.62 -0.87 -8.19
N GLY A 34 -6.61 0.00 -8.30
CA GLY A 34 -6.28 0.72 -9.53
C GLY A 34 -7.24 1.85 -9.91
N PHE A 35 -8.18 2.20 -9.02
CA PHE A 35 -9.12 3.31 -9.24
C PHE A 35 -8.46 4.68 -9.03
N GLN A 36 -7.31 4.73 -8.36
CA GLN A 36 -6.57 5.95 -8.09
C GLN A 36 -5.07 5.66 -8.01
N ASN A 37 -4.25 6.54 -8.61
CA ASN A 37 -2.80 6.41 -8.48
C ASN A 37 -2.34 6.69 -7.04
N PRO A 38 -1.35 5.93 -6.51
CA PRO A 38 -0.71 6.26 -5.25
C PRO A 38 -0.05 7.64 -5.35
N SER A 39 -0.20 8.46 -4.30
CA SER A 39 0.54 9.70 -4.19
C SER A 39 1.98 9.42 -3.73
N TYR A 40 2.87 10.39 -3.92
CA TYR A 40 4.21 10.34 -3.34
C TYR A 40 4.16 10.10 -1.82
N GLU A 41 3.24 10.75 -1.12
CA GLU A 41 3.05 10.54 0.32
C GLU A 41 2.63 9.09 0.65
N PHE A 42 1.78 8.47 -0.17
CA PHE A 42 1.40 7.06 0.03
C PHE A 42 2.63 6.16 -0.07
N MET A 43 3.44 6.33 -1.11
CA MET A 43 4.67 5.55 -1.32
C MET A 43 5.68 5.80 -0.19
N ALA A 44 5.85 7.06 0.24
CA ALA A 44 6.74 7.43 1.33
C ALA A 44 6.30 6.80 2.66
N LYS A 45 4.99 6.83 2.97
CA LYS A 45 4.42 6.17 4.15
C LYS A 45 4.58 4.66 4.11
N LEU A 46 4.34 4.05 2.95
CA LEU A 46 4.53 2.61 2.75
C LEU A 46 5.99 2.21 2.96
N LYS A 47 6.94 2.92 2.37
CA LYS A 47 8.39 2.67 2.51
C LYS A 47 8.90 2.97 3.92
N LYS A 48 8.34 3.98 4.59
CA LYS A 48 8.64 4.28 6.00
C LYS A 48 8.19 3.15 6.93
N ARG A 49 7.00 2.57 6.70
CA ARG A 49 6.49 1.46 7.53
C ARG A 49 7.14 0.12 7.18
N PHE A 50 7.43 -0.09 5.90
CA PHE A 50 8.03 -1.32 5.39
C PHE A 50 9.27 -0.97 4.55
N PRO A 51 10.45 -0.81 5.16
CA PRO A 51 11.68 -0.42 4.46
C PRO A 51 12.09 -1.39 3.33
N ASP A 52 11.74 -2.67 3.50
CA ASP A 52 12.05 -3.74 2.54
C ASP A 52 11.13 -3.74 1.30
N VAL A 53 10.13 -2.85 1.26
CA VAL A 53 9.24 -2.75 0.11
C VAL A 53 9.97 -2.10 -1.06
N ILE A 54 9.96 -2.77 -2.22
CA ILE A 54 10.47 -2.22 -3.47
C ILE A 54 9.28 -1.56 -4.17
N ILE A 55 9.19 -0.23 -4.09
CA ILE A 55 8.08 0.56 -4.64
C ILE A 55 7.91 0.30 -6.14
N ASP A 56 9.01 0.16 -6.86
CA ASP A 56 9.01 -0.08 -8.29
C ASP A 56 8.31 -1.41 -8.62
N GLU A 57 8.60 -2.49 -7.90
CA GLU A 57 7.94 -3.79 -8.10
C GLU A 57 6.45 -3.81 -7.73
N VAL A 58 6.01 -2.87 -6.90
CA VAL A 58 4.64 -2.80 -6.35
C VAL A 58 3.72 -1.97 -7.23
N PHE A 59 4.25 -0.95 -7.91
CA PHE A 59 3.48 0.05 -8.65
C PHE A 59 3.84 0.19 -10.13
N PHE A 60 4.92 -0.43 -10.61
CA PHE A 60 5.37 -0.43 -12.00
C PHE A 60 5.59 -1.85 -12.51
#